data_AF-A0A965B4R2-F1
#
_entry.id   AF-A0A965B4R2-F1
#
_cell.length_a   1.000
_cell.length_b   1.000
_cell.length_c   1.000
_cell.angle_alpha   90.00
_cell.angle_beta   90.00
_cell.angle_gamma   90.00
#
_symmetry.space_group_name_H-M   'P 1'
#
loop_
_entity.id
_entity.type
_entity.pdbx_description
1 polymer ?
#
loop_
_entity_poly.entity_id
_entity_poly.type
_entity_poly.pdbx_seq_one_letter_code
_entity_poly.pdbx_strand_id
1 'polypeptide(L)'
;MTATAEGLCAFIDASPSPFHVCATVGQRLIAAGFTELAETDRWDEAAAGRFFTVRAGSLIAWVSAGPLAPYRIVGAHTDSPNLRVKQQPDRVDAMWRLVRLQPYGGAWLNSW
;
A
#
# COMPACT_ATOMS: atom_id res chain seq x y z
N MET A 1 12.82 -8.21 13.58
CA MET A 1 12.50 -7.14 14.56
C MET A 1 11.10 -7.39 15.08
N THR A 2 10.87 -7.22 16.37
CA THR A 2 9.54 -7.30 16.98
C THR A 2 8.73 -6.07 16.60
N ALA A 3 7.43 -6.21 16.33
CA ALA A 3 6.56 -5.06 16.13
C ALA A 3 6.36 -4.31 17.45
N THR A 4 6.58 -2.99 17.45
CA THR A 4 6.32 -2.12 18.61
C THR A 4 5.24 -1.09 18.26
N ALA A 5 4.63 -0.48 19.28
CA ALA A 5 3.65 0.58 19.10
C ALA A 5 4.27 1.80 18.39
N GLU A 6 5.49 2.20 18.77
CA GLU A 6 6.19 3.31 18.12
C GLU A 6 6.51 3.01 16.65
N GLY A 7 6.92 1.76 16.36
CA GLY A 7 7.19 1.32 14.99
C GLY A 7 5.93 1.29 14.12
N LEU A 8 4.77 1.02 14.72
CA LEU A 8 3.48 1.11 14.05
C LEU A 8 3.09 2.57 13.79
N CYS A 9 3.21 3.46 14.77
CA CYS A 9 2.94 4.88 14.58
C CYS A 9 3.80 5.47 13.45
N ALA A 10 5.12 5.21 13.48
CA ALA A 10 6.03 5.66 12.43
C ALA A 10 5.68 5.08 11.04
N PHE A 11 5.15 3.85 10.99
CA PHE A 11 4.67 3.27 9.73
C PHE A 11 3.42 3.99 9.21
N ILE A 12 2.46 4.29 10.09
CA ILE A 12 1.23 5.01 9.76
C ILE A 12 1.57 6.42 9.26
N ASP A 13 2.43 7.14 9.97
CA ASP A 13 2.85 8.51 9.61
C ASP A 13 3.53 8.55 8.23
N ALA A 14 4.32 7.54 7.88
CA ALA A 14 4.97 7.41 6.59
C ALA A 14 4.03 6.99 5.45
N SER A 15 2.80 6.54 5.76
CA SER A 15 1.90 5.87 4.81
C SER A 15 0.53 6.55 4.67
N PRO A 16 0.44 7.83 4.27
CA PRO A 16 -0.83 8.58 4.25
C PRO A 16 -1.82 8.14 3.15
N SER A 17 -1.42 7.24 2.26
CA SER A 17 -2.31 6.65 1.24
C SER A 17 -1.90 5.22 0.89
N PRO A 18 -2.77 4.42 0.23
CA PRO A 18 -2.42 3.06 -0.20
C PRO A 18 -1.14 2.97 -1.02
N PHE A 19 -0.86 3.99 -1.84
CA PHE A 19 0.36 4.07 -2.64
C PHE A 19 1.60 4.27 -1.77
N HIS A 20 1.49 5.10 -0.72
CA HIS A 20 2.58 5.28 0.24
C HIS A 20 2.80 4.01 1.07
N VAL A 21 1.73 3.29 1.46
CA VAL A 21 1.85 1.97 2.10
C VAL A 21 2.70 1.04 1.23
N CYS A 22 2.40 0.92 -0.06
CA CYS A 22 3.17 0.10 -0.98
C CYS A 22 4.64 0.56 -1.09
N ALA A 23 4.91 1.86 -1.17
CA ALA A 23 6.27 2.39 -1.22
C ALA A 23 7.05 2.10 0.08
N THR A 24 6.46 2.35 1.25
CA THR A 24 7.07 2.09 2.56
C THR A 24 7.33 0.60 2.78
N VAL A 25 6.36 -0.26 2.44
CA VAL A 25 6.53 -1.72 2.55
C VAL A 25 7.57 -2.22 1.54
N GLY A 26 7.55 -1.73 0.30
CA GLY A 26 8.56 -2.08 -0.72
C GLY A 26 9.98 -1.76 -0.25
N GLN A 27 10.21 -0.56 0.30
CA GLN A 27 11.52 -0.20 0.88
C GLN A 27 11.94 -1.13 2.02
N ARG A 28 11.00 -1.49 2.92
CA ARG A 28 11.28 -2.43 4.02
C ARG A 28 11.58 -3.84 3.51
N LEU A 29 10.91 -4.28 2.45
CA LEU A 29 11.14 -5.58 1.81
C LEU A 29 12.51 -5.63 1.13
N ILE A 30 12.86 -4.59 0.36
CA ILE A 30 14.19 -4.46 -0.25
C ILE A 30 15.29 -4.49 0.83
N ALA A 31 15.12 -3.74 1.91
CA ALA A 31 16.06 -3.75 3.04
C ALA A 31 16.15 -5.14 3.73
N ALA A 32 15.09 -5.95 3.63
CA ALA A 32 15.04 -7.33 4.11
C ALA A 32 15.51 -8.38 3.07
N GLY A 33 16.06 -7.95 1.94
CA GLY A 33 16.62 -8.81 0.90
C GLY A 33 15.59 -9.42 -0.06
N PHE A 34 14.40 -8.81 -0.18
CA PHE A 34 13.45 -9.18 -1.22
C PHE A 34 13.79 -8.50 -2.55
N THR A 35 13.46 -9.18 -3.65
CA THR A 35 13.57 -8.66 -5.01
C THR A 35 12.20 -8.23 -5.50
N GLU A 36 12.09 -7.00 -6.01
CA GLU A 36 10.88 -6.55 -6.69
C GLU A 36 10.80 -7.17 -8.07
N LEU A 37 9.64 -7.75 -8.42
CA LEU A 37 9.36 -8.30 -9.74
C LEU A 37 8.31 -7.42 -10.43
N ALA A 38 8.61 -6.99 -11.66
CA ALA A 38 7.63 -6.33 -12.52
C ALA A 38 6.65 -7.36 -13.09
N GLU A 39 5.36 -7.07 -13.03
CA GLU A 39 4.31 -7.96 -13.55
C GLU A 39 4.35 -8.15 -15.07
N THR A 40 5.10 -7.30 -15.78
CA THR A 40 5.31 -7.37 -17.23
C THR A 40 6.42 -8.33 -17.63
N ASP A 41 7.26 -8.73 -16.69
CA ASP A 41 8.42 -9.58 -16.96
C ASP A 41 8.06 -11.05 -16.84
N ARG A 42 8.78 -11.91 -17.57
CA ARG A 42 8.69 -13.35 -17.38
C ARG A 42 9.37 -13.72 -16.06
N TRP A 43 8.64 -14.37 -15.16
CA TRP A 43 9.17 -14.84 -13.88
C TRP A 43 9.73 -16.27 -14.01
N ASP A 44 10.77 -16.57 -13.24
CA ASP A 44 11.27 -17.95 -13.08
C ASP A 44 10.51 -18.64 -11.93
N GLU A 45 9.55 -19.49 -12.30
CA GLU A 45 8.71 -20.23 -11.34
C GLU A 45 9.50 -21.23 -10.48
N ALA A 46 10.69 -21.66 -10.93
CA ALA A 46 11.55 -22.55 -10.19
C ALA A 46 12.49 -21.82 -9.22
N ALA A 47 12.55 -20.48 -9.27
CA ALA A 47 13.44 -19.71 -8.44
C ALA A 47 13.03 -19.77 -6.96
N ALA A 48 13.93 -20.30 -6.13
CA ALA A 48 13.88 -20.10 -4.69
C ALA A 48 14.36 -18.69 -4.35
N GLY A 49 13.66 -18.00 -3.46
CA GLY A 49 13.98 -16.61 -3.16
C GLY A 49 12.89 -15.86 -2.42
N ARG A 50 13.09 -14.55 -2.27
CA ARG A 50 12.19 -13.62 -1.60
C ARG A 50 11.79 -12.57 -2.61
N PHE A 51 10.50 -12.50 -2.91
CA PHE A 51 9.99 -11.70 -4.00
C PHE A 51 8.80 -10.87 -3.56
N PHE A 52 8.61 -9.74 -4.21
CA PHE A 52 7.36 -9.00 -4.10
C PHE A 52 7.03 -8.29 -5.41
N THR A 53 5.76 -7.95 -5.57
CA THR A 53 5.30 -7.12 -6.68
C THR A 53 4.29 -6.10 -6.19
N VAL A 54 4.22 -4.97 -6.88
CA VAL A 54 3.30 -3.87 -6.56
C VAL A 54 2.42 -3.60 -7.77
N ARG A 55 1.11 -3.57 -7.53
CA ARG A 55 0.11 -3.13 -8.51
C ARG A 55 -0.71 -2.01 -7.91
N ALA A 56 -0.46 -0.78 -8.37
CA ALA A 56 -1.12 0.42 -7.86
C ALA A 56 -1.00 0.53 -6.33
N GLY A 57 -2.13 0.47 -5.61
CA GLY A 57 -2.16 0.53 -4.13
C GLY A 57 -2.12 -0.84 -3.44
N SER A 58 -1.75 -1.92 -4.15
CA SER A 58 -1.68 -3.28 -3.62
C SER A 58 -0.28 -3.86 -3.78
N LEU A 59 0.12 -4.70 -2.82
CA LEU A 59 1.42 -5.37 -2.80
C LEU A 59 1.24 -6.83 -2.38
N ILE A 60 1.94 -7.74 -3.06
CA ILE A 60 2.08 -9.15 -2.65
C ILE A 60 3.55 -9.44 -2.44
N ALA A 61 3.91 -10.02 -1.30
CA ALA A 61 5.26 -10.49 -1.00
C ALA A 61 5.23 -11.97 -0.61
N TRP A 62 6.21 -12.74 -1.06
CA TRP A 62 6.30 -14.17 -0.80
C TRP A 62 7.74 -14.66 -0.69
N VAL A 63 7.90 -15.81 -0.05
CA VAL A 63 9.17 -16.55 -0.01
C VAL A 63 8.93 -17.89 -0.69
N SER A 64 9.66 -18.14 -1.78
CA SER A 64 9.61 -19.40 -2.52
C SER A 64 10.71 -20.34 -2.01
N ALA A 65 10.33 -21.56 -1.63
CA ALA A 65 11.24 -22.66 -1.27
C ALA A 65 11.26 -23.77 -2.34
N GLY A 66 10.69 -23.51 -3.53
CA GLY A 66 10.52 -24.47 -4.62
C GLY A 66 9.06 -24.86 -4.88
N PRO A 67 8.79 -25.58 -5.99
CA PRO A 67 7.46 -25.71 -6.60
C PRO A 67 6.44 -26.55 -5.82
N LEU A 68 6.85 -27.31 -4.80
CA LEU A 68 5.98 -28.22 -4.04
C LEU A 68 5.73 -27.74 -2.59
N ALA A 69 6.21 -26.55 -2.23
CA ALA A 69 6.01 -26.01 -0.89
C ALA A 69 4.57 -25.50 -0.69
N PRO A 70 3.89 -25.81 0.42
CA PRO A 70 2.57 -25.28 0.71
C PRO A 70 2.63 -23.78 1.02
N TYR A 71 1.59 -23.04 0.62
CA TYR A 71 1.46 -21.62 0.95
C TYR A 71 0.90 -21.41 2.34
N ARG A 72 1.43 -20.42 3.04
CA ARG A 72 0.83 -19.82 4.24
C ARG A 72 0.53 -18.37 3.91
N ILE A 73 -0.76 -18.05 3.77
CA ILE A 73 -1.20 -16.75 3.24
C ILE A 73 -1.77 -15.92 4.38
N VAL A 74 -1.31 -14.68 4.49
CA VAL A 74 -1.87 -13.65 5.37
C VAL A 74 -2.38 -12.52 4.50
N GLY A 75 -3.64 -12.15 4.67
CA GLY A 75 -4.28 -11.06 3.95
C GLY A 75 -4.52 -9.85 4.84
N ALA A 76 -4.32 -8.65 4.29
CA ALA A 76 -4.69 -7.37 4.87
C ALA A 76 -5.07 -6.42 3.71
N HIS A 77 -5.50 -5.20 4.04
CA HIS A 77 -5.78 -4.16 3.06
C HIS A 77 -4.94 -2.90 3.36
N THR A 78 -4.63 -2.12 2.33
CA THR A 78 -3.75 -0.94 2.40
C THR A 78 -4.51 0.38 2.51
N ASP A 79 -5.83 0.35 2.32
CA ASP A 79 -6.68 1.52 2.32
C ASP A 79 -7.43 1.70 3.64
N SER A 80 -7.91 2.91 3.85
CA SER A 80 -8.75 3.30 4.98
C SER A 80 -9.73 4.36 4.49
N PRO A 81 -10.93 4.50 5.12
CA PRO A 81 -11.88 5.53 4.76
C PRO A 81 -11.23 6.93 4.77
N ASN A 82 -11.43 7.71 3.70
CA ASN A 82 -10.79 9.01 3.55
C ASN A 82 -11.59 10.02 2.70
N LEU A 83 -11.08 11.23 2.55
CA LEU A 83 -11.55 12.21 1.56
C LEU A 83 -10.58 12.27 0.37
N ARG A 84 -11.10 12.02 -0.84
CA ARG A 84 -10.33 12.07 -2.09
C ARG A 84 -10.67 13.31 -2.89
N VAL A 85 -9.68 13.90 -3.56
CA VAL A 85 -9.90 15.00 -4.50
C VAL A 85 -10.74 14.51 -5.69
N LYS A 86 -11.79 15.24 -6.06
CA LYS A 86 -12.61 14.94 -7.25
C LYS A 86 -11.82 15.23 -8.53
N GLN A 87 -12.18 14.56 -9.63
CA GLN A 87 -11.57 14.80 -10.96
C GLN A 87 -11.74 16.26 -11.45
N GLN A 88 -12.82 16.93 -11.07
CA GLN A 88 -13.04 18.35 -11.28
C GLN A 88 -13.13 19.05 -9.91
N PRO A 89 -12.00 19.35 -9.25
CA PRO A 89 -12.01 19.78 -7.86
C PRO A 89 -12.29 21.27 -7.70
N ASP A 90 -11.95 22.10 -8.68
CA ASP A 90 -12.06 23.55 -8.57
C ASP A 90 -13.52 23.99 -8.40
N ARG A 91 -13.75 24.80 -7.37
CA ARG A 91 -15.00 25.51 -7.14
C ARG A 91 -14.72 26.88 -6.55
N VAL A 92 -15.46 27.89 -6.98
CA VAL A 92 -15.52 29.17 -6.30
C VAL A 92 -16.89 29.29 -5.65
N ASP A 93 -16.92 29.64 -4.37
CA ASP A 93 -18.15 29.88 -3.63
C ASP A 93 -17.93 31.01 -2.63
N ALA A 94 -18.85 31.98 -2.58
CA ALA A 94 -18.72 33.17 -1.73
C ALA A 94 -17.32 33.84 -1.78
N MET A 95 -16.72 33.95 -2.98
CA MET A 95 -15.35 34.46 -3.22
C MET A 95 -14.19 33.60 -2.67
N TRP A 96 -14.47 32.41 -2.13
CA TRP A 96 -13.46 31.44 -1.72
C TRP A 96 -13.18 30.42 -2.82
N ARG A 97 -11.90 30.10 -3.03
CA ARG A 97 -11.48 28.95 -3.85
C ARG A 97 -11.49 27.70 -2.99
N LEU A 98 -12.22 26.67 -3.43
CA LEU A 98 -12.42 25.43 -2.72
C LEU A 98 -11.93 24.25 -3.56
N VAL A 99 -11.43 23.21 -2.87
CA VAL A 99 -11.11 21.90 -3.45
C VAL A 99 -12.23 20.94 -3.09
N ARG A 100 -13.00 20.50 -4.09
CA ARG A 100 -14.08 19.55 -3.87
C ARG A 100 -13.51 18.14 -3.64
N LEU A 101 -13.87 17.58 -2.49
CA LEU A 101 -13.53 16.22 -2.10
C LEU A 101 -14.73 15.28 -2.24
N GLN A 102 -14.49 13.98 -2.28
CA GLN A 102 -15.48 12.92 -2.20
C GLN A 102 -15.09 11.93 -1.10
N PRO A 103 -16.05 11.44 -0.30
CA PRO A 103 -15.80 10.35 0.62
C PRO A 103 -15.35 9.09 -0.12
N TYR A 104 -14.39 8.39 0.47
CA TYR A 104 -13.99 7.03 0.12
C TYR A 104 -14.25 6.13 1.32
N GLY A 105 -15.00 5.05 1.11
CA GLY A 105 -15.43 4.16 2.20
C GLY A 105 -16.43 4.82 3.17
N GLY A 106 -16.65 4.19 4.33
CA GLY A 106 -17.53 4.68 5.39
C GLY A 106 -16.88 5.74 6.29
N ALA A 107 -16.39 6.83 5.71
CA ALA A 107 -15.68 7.87 6.44
C ALA A 107 -16.62 8.62 7.41
N TRP A 108 -16.19 8.79 8.65
CA TRP A 108 -16.95 9.56 9.64
C TRP A 108 -16.68 11.07 9.46
N LEU A 109 -17.53 11.74 8.69
CA LEU A 109 -17.24 13.09 8.15
C LEU A 109 -17.09 14.22 9.19
N ASN A 110 -17.60 14.04 10.40
CA ASN A 110 -17.51 15.05 11.46
C ASN A 110 -16.18 15.02 12.24
N SER A 111 -15.33 14.01 12.04
CA SER A 111 -13.99 13.93 12.64
C SER A 111 -12.88 14.38 11.67
N TRP A 112 -13.25 14.83 10.48
CA TRP A 112 -12.35 15.40 9.48
C TRP A 112 -12.05 16.87 9.75
#